data_AF-A0A135WAF1-F1
#
_entry.id   AF-A0A135WAF1-F1
#
_cell.length_a   1.000
_cell.length_b   1.000
_cell.length_c   1.000
_cell.angle_alpha   90.00
_cell.angle_beta   90.00
_cell.angle_gamma   90.00
#
_symmetry.space_group_name_H-M   'P 1'
#
loop_
_entity.id
_entity.type
_entity.pdbx_description
1 polymer ?
#
loop_
_entity_poly.entity_id
_entity_poly.type
_entity_poly.pdbx_seq_one_letter_code
_entity_poly.pdbx_strand_id
1 'polypeptide(L)'
;MREALHVNDQQLYIIPQDLTETEVENHRQIAKKGTFICPYCEAKLHVRSGPILGNYFSHQHGEGCEPSKQSEARSRRYEQLKKNDTPRQSQILALMYDELHVLSKVYTHINCTRGYLDTNFTKYVPDISLKIYERKYAITIVTNVTSLLDVTKAKNIRKHYDYYIQLGYEPLFFIERSNLAIDTDGHSLVLWQTEKEALTTQAADLHWQKFLTQLAPANQLQQLLKIPTTSLNVKSILYITPANESIAIEAFHLIEQPNTAPTKAYFFNQPYVLTFALAFKLTNDSLTLANMELELANQTKYAEKFKESLAAYLQEQQEKELKLQQKPMEEKAARDNQKQIAEQKNKAYQDKFKDSTYKKAEKERRMQILKQAYYANN
;
A
#
# COMPACT_ATOMS: atom_id res chain seq x y z
N MET A 1 15.86 36.04 -4.87
CA MET A 1 14.57 35.42 -4.46
C MET A 1 13.72 35.08 -5.69
N ARG A 2 12.89 34.04 -5.61
CA ARG A 2 12.07 33.56 -6.75
C ARG A 2 10.70 34.22 -6.81
N GLU A 3 10.19 34.65 -5.66
CA GLU A 3 8.89 35.30 -5.52
C GLU A 3 8.98 36.82 -5.36
N ALA A 4 7.89 37.50 -5.72
CA ALA A 4 7.60 38.91 -5.45
C ALA A 4 6.10 39.09 -5.19
N LEU A 5 5.67 40.12 -4.47
CA LEU A 5 4.26 40.52 -4.44
C LEU A 5 4.00 41.40 -5.67
N HIS A 6 3.02 41.02 -6.49
CA HIS A 6 2.55 41.84 -7.60
C HIS A 6 1.56 42.87 -7.07
N VAL A 7 1.91 44.16 -7.14
CA VAL A 7 1.18 45.25 -6.46
C VAL A 7 -0.27 45.37 -6.91
N ASN A 8 -0.54 45.23 -8.21
CA ASN A 8 -1.90 45.40 -8.74
C ASN A 8 -2.80 44.20 -8.38
N ASP A 9 -2.32 42.99 -8.64
CA ASP A 9 -3.07 41.74 -8.41
C ASP A 9 -3.09 41.31 -6.93
N GLN A 10 -2.27 41.93 -6.08
CA GLN A 10 -2.07 41.59 -4.67
C GLN A 10 -1.78 40.10 -4.44
N GLN A 11 -1.06 39.48 -5.36
CA GLN A 11 -0.73 38.06 -5.33
C GLN A 11 0.78 37.83 -5.39
N LEU A 12 1.22 36.76 -4.73
CA LEU A 12 2.59 36.27 -4.86
C LEU A 12 2.81 35.78 -6.29
N TYR A 13 3.78 36.38 -6.95
CA TYR A 13 4.21 36.05 -8.29
C TYR A 13 5.57 35.37 -8.24
N ILE A 14 5.67 34.17 -8.83
CA ILE A 14 6.93 33.43 -8.98
C ILE A 14 7.39 33.61 -10.41
N ILE A 15 8.61 34.12 -10.60
CA ILE A 15 9.13 34.35 -11.94
C ILE A 15 9.46 33.01 -12.64
N PRO A 16 8.94 32.76 -13.86
CA PRO A 16 9.25 31.56 -14.63
C PRO A 16 10.75 31.47 -14.95
N GLN A 17 11.27 30.24 -15.01
CA GLN A 17 12.72 29.99 -15.20
C GLN A 17 13.11 29.80 -16.65
N ASP A 18 12.14 29.54 -17.51
CA ASP A 18 12.25 29.22 -18.93
C ASP A 18 11.90 30.40 -19.86
N LEU A 19 11.97 31.63 -19.34
CA LEU A 19 11.72 32.84 -20.12
C LEU A 19 12.81 33.09 -21.17
N THR A 20 12.39 33.48 -22.37
CA THR A 20 13.23 34.04 -23.42
C THR A 20 13.82 35.39 -23.01
N GLU A 21 14.88 35.84 -23.68
CA GLU A 21 15.53 37.13 -23.37
C GLU A 21 14.56 38.32 -23.50
N THR A 22 13.69 38.29 -24.51
CA THR A 22 12.65 39.30 -24.72
C THR A 22 11.62 39.31 -23.59
N GLU A 23 11.21 38.14 -23.10
CA GLU A 23 10.31 38.03 -21.96
C GLU A 23 10.97 38.52 -20.67
N VAL A 24 12.25 38.19 -20.44
CA VAL A 24 13.03 38.70 -19.30
C VAL A 24 13.09 40.22 -19.32
N GLU A 25 13.35 40.84 -20.48
CA GLU A 25 13.39 42.29 -20.58
C GLU A 25 12.01 42.91 -20.33
N ASN A 26 10.92 42.28 -20.81
CA ASN A 26 9.56 42.72 -20.46
C ASN A 26 9.33 42.71 -18.94
N HIS A 27 9.73 41.63 -18.24
CA HIS A 27 9.64 41.55 -16.78
C HIS A 27 10.49 42.61 -16.08
N ARG A 28 11.68 42.95 -16.61
CA ARG A 28 12.50 44.06 -16.09
C ARG A 28 11.78 45.40 -16.24
N GLN A 29 11.12 45.65 -17.37
CA GLN A 29 10.37 46.88 -17.58
C GLN A 29 9.16 46.98 -16.64
N ILE A 30 8.45 45.88 -16.41
CA ILE A 30 7.37 45.80 -15.41
C ILE A 30 7.92 46.10 -14.00
N ALA A 31 9.04 45.49 -13.62
CA ALA A 31 9.69 45.72 -12.33
C ALA A 31 10.14 47.18 -12.14
N LYS A 32 10.71 47.81 -13.18
CA LYS A 32 11.10 49.24 -13.18
C LYS A 32 9.92 50.17 -12.89
N LYS A 33 8.72 49.80 -13.33
CA LYS A 33 7.48 50.54 -13.05
C LYS A 33 6.98 50.37 -11.60
N GLY A 34 7.66 49.56 -10.79
CA GLY A 34 7.34 49.35 -9.38
C GLY A 34 6.27 48.29 -9.14
N THR A 35 5.93 47.49 -10.14
CA THR A 35 4.88 46.46 -10.04
C THR A 35 5.25 45.31 -9.11
N PHE A 36 6.54 45.02 -8.93
CA PHE A 36 7.02 43.94 -8.07
C PHE A 36 7.68 44.50 -6.82
N ILE A 37 7.17 44.10 -5.65
CA ILE A 37 7.74 44.45 -4.35
C ILE A 37 8.07 43.21 -3.54
N CYS A 38 9.00 43.35 -2.60
CA CYS A 38 9.36 42.29 -1.68
C CYS A 38 8.16 41.98 -0.76
N PRO A 39 7.67 40.73 -0.71
CA PRO A 39 6.55 40.36 0.16
C PRO A 39 6.89 40.45 1.65
N TYR A 40 8.16 40.72 2.01
CA TYR A 40 8.63 40.74 3.39
C TYR A 40 8.98 42.14 3.92
N CYS A 41 9.52 43.02 3.07
CA CYS A 41 9.90 44.38 3.48
C CYS A 41 9.32 45.47 2.56
N GLU A 42 8.47 45.08 1.61
CA GLU A 42 7.77 45.96 0.66
C GLU A 42 8.70 46.79 -0.25
N ALA A 43 10.01 46.58 -0.19
CA ALA A 43 10.99 47.22 -1.05
C ALA A 43 10.76 46.85 -2.52
N LYS A 44 10.97 47.81 -3.43
CA LYS A 44 10.88 47.57 -4.87
C LYS A 44 11.92 46.55 -5.31
N LEU A 45 11.49 45.59 -6.12
CA LEU A 45 12.35 44.53 -6.64
C LEU A 45 12.74 44.80 -8.09
N HIS A 46 13.92 44.32 -8.45
CA HIS A 46 14.42 44.28 -9.81
C HIS A 46 14.44 42.85 -10.32
N VAL A 47 14.21 42.66 -11.62
CA VAL A 47 14.36 41.35 -12.27
C VAL A 47 15.79 41.22 -12.78
N ARG A 48 16.44 40.12 -12.43
CA ARG A 48 17.75 39.73 -12.94
C ARG A 48 17.65 38.35 -13.59
N SER A 49 18.54 38.11 -14.54
CA SER A 49 18.69 36.80 -15.18
C SER A 49 20.18 36.48 -15.29
N GLY A 50 20.55 35.23 -15.10
CA GLY A 50 21.93 34.79 -15.24
C GLY A 50 22.06 33.27 -15.32
N PRO A 51 23.22 32.76 -15.80
CA PRO A 51 23.39 31.33 -16.11
C PRO A 51 23.35 30.42 -14.87
N ILE A 52 23.68 30.95 -13.69
CA ILE A 52 23.75 30.17 -12.45
C ILE A 52 22.40 30.18 -11.72
N LEU A 53 21.81 31.36 -11.57
CA LEU A 53 20.60 31.54 -10.76
C LEU A 53 19.33 31.52 -11.60
N GLY A 54 19.39 31.50 -12.93
CA GLY A 54 18.21 31.66 -13.78
C GLY A 54 17.58 33.04 -13.63
N ASN A 55 16.25 33.13 -13.73
CA ASN A 55 15.49 34.37 -13.58
C ASN A 55 15.09 34.58 -12.11
N TYR A 56 15.38 35.73 -11.53
CA TYR A 56 15.10 35.99 -10.11
C TYR A 56 14.80 37.46 -9.84
N PHE A 57 14.10 37.70 -8.74
CA PHE A 57 13.95 39.02 -8.17
C PHE A 57 15.12 39.34 -7.22
N SER A 58 15.59 40.57 -7.27
CA SER A 58 16.65 41.10 -6.42
C SER A 58 16.25 42.45 -5.83
N HIS A 59 16.57 42.65 -4.56
CA HIS A 59 16.62 43.99 -3.97
C HIS A 59 17.66 44.85 -4.69
N GLN A 60 17.63 46.16 -4.46
CA GLN A 60 18.78 47.00 -4.81
C GLN A 60 20.04 46.52 -4.08
N HIS A 61 21.19 46.86 -4.65
CA HIS A 61 22.46 46.42 -4.10
C HIS A 61 22.61 46.90 -2.65
N GLY A 62 22.82 45.96 -1.72
CA GLY A 62 22.95 46.26 -0.29
C GLY A 62 21.64 46.29 0.50
N GLU A 63 20.46 46.28 -0.16
CA GLU A 63 19.15 46.45 0.51
C GLU A 63 18.41 45.14 0.77
N GLY A 64 19.07 44.00 0.62
CA GLY A 64 18.44 42.69 0.83
C GLY A 64 17.99 42.50 2.28
N CYS A 65 16.69 42.34 2.50
CA CYS A 65 16.15 42.08 3.84
C CYS A 65 16.41 40.64 4.30
N GLU A 66 16.55 40.46 5.62
CA GLU A 66 16.83 39.16 6.24
C GLU A 66 15.75 38.09 5.93
N PRO A 67 14.43 38.40 6.01
CA PRO A 67 13.40 37.41 5.67
C PRO A 67 13.48 36.91 4.22
N SER A 68 13.86 37.78 3.27
CA SER A 68 14.04 37.41 1.87
C SER A 68 15.21 36.44 1.69
N LYS A 69 16.34 36.69 2.36
CA LYS A 69 17.50 35.78 2.34
C LYS A 69 17.13 34.41 2.89
N GLN A 70 16.33 34.36 3.97
CA GLN A 70 15.86 33.12 4.56
C GLN A 70 14.91 32.36 3.64
N SER A 71 13.99 33.05 2.96
CA SER A 71 13.13 32.42 1.94
C SER A 71 13.94 31.82 0.80
N GLU A 72 14.92 32.56 0.28
CA GLU A 72 15.78 32.06 -0.79
C GLU A 72 16.60 30.84 -0.34
N ALA A 73 17.10 30.82 0.88
CA ALA A 73 17.78 29.66 1.45
C ALA A 73 16.84 28.43 1.55
N ARG A 74 15.58 28.62 1.95
CA ARG A 74 14.56 27.54 1.96
C ARG A 74 14.25 27.04 0.55
N SER A 75 14.06 27.94 -0.42
CA SER A 75 13.83 27.59 -1.82
C SER A 75 14.98 26.76 -2.40
N ARG A 76 16.24 27.21 -2.20
CA ARG A 76 17.42 26.45 -2.66
C ARG A 76 17.52 25.08 -2.01
N ARG A 77 17.20 24.98 -0.71
CA ARG A 77 17.17 23.70 0.01
C ARG A 77 16.11 22.77 -0.57
N TYR A 78 14.92 23.29 -0.85
CA TYR A 78 13.85 22.54 -1.51
C TYR A 78 14.29 22.02 -2.89
N GLU A 79 14.87 22.87 -3.74
CA GLU A 79 15.41 22.47 -5.05
C GLU A 79 16.47 21.36 -4.93
N GLN A 80 17.36 21.44 -3.93
CA GLN A 80 18.36 20.41 -3.67
C GLN A 80 17.74 19.07 -3.25
N LEU A 81 16.70 19.09 -2.40
CA LEU A 81 15.98 17.88 -1.99
C LEU A 81 15.29 17.20 -3.18
N LYS A 82 14.85 17.99 -4.16
CA LYS A 82 14.08 17.53 -5.32
C LYS A 82 14.93 17.28 -6.58
N LYS A 83 16.23 17.56 -6.54
CA LYS A 83 17.15 17.41 -7.70
C LYS A 83 17.11 16.01 -8.33
N ASN A 84 16.89 14.97 -7.53
CA ASN A 84 16.89 13.58 -7.98
C ASN A 84 15.47 13.01 -8.20
N ASP A 85 14.44 13.83 -8.15
CA ASP A 85 13.07 13.40 -8.44
C ASP A 85 12.81 13.35 -9.97
N THR A 86 11.77 12.63 -10.38
CA THR A 86 11.43 12.53 -11.81
C THR A 86 10.90 13.86 -12.34
N PRO A 87 11.08 14.18 -13.64
CA PRO A 87 10.51 15.39 -14.24
C PRO A 87 8.98 15.50 -14.09
N ARG A 88 8.28 14.38 -13.88
CA ARG A 88 6.83 14.34 -13.63
C ARG A 88 6.42 14.93 -12.29
N GLN A 89 7.34 14.98 -11.32
CA GLN A 89 7.05 15.50 -9.98
C GLN A 89 6.52 16.95 -10.04
N SER A 90 7.09 17.79 -10.90
CA SER A 90 6.66 19.19 -11.04
C SER A 90 5.25 19.32 -11.60
N GLN A 91 4.87 18.46 -12.56
CA GLN A 91 3.53 18.42 -13.16
C GLN A 91 2.48 17.97 -12.14
N ILE A 92 2.78 16.90 -11.41
CA ILE A 92 1.93 16.41 -10.31
C ILE A 92 1.74 17.50 -9.26
N LEU A 93 2.83 18.13 -8.84
CA LEU A 93 2.81 19.19 -7.85
C LEU A 93 2.00 20.40 -8.31
N ALA A 94 2.12 20.82 -9.58
CA ALA A 94 1.34 21.91 -10.13
C ALA A 94 -0.17 21.60 -10.04
N LEU A 95 -0.60 20.45 -10.54
CA LEU A 95 -2.01 20.06 -10.53
C LEU A 95 -2.57 19.90 -9.10
N MET A 96 -1.80 19.28 -8.21
CA MET A 96 -2.18 19.12 -6.81
C MET A 96 -2.29 20.48 -6.10
N TYR A 97 -1.34 21.37 -6.34
CA TYR A 97 -1.33 22.71 -5.77
C TYR A 97 -2.50 23.54 -6.29
N ASP A 98 -2.80 23.48 -7.58
CA ASP A 98 -3.89 24.22 -8.20
C ASP A 98 -5.25 23.82 -7.60
N GLU A 99 -5.50 22.51 -7.43
CA GLU A 99 -6.73 22.02 -6.80
C GLU A 99 -6.88 22.51 -5.35
N LEU A 100 -5.83 22.38 -4.55
CA LEU A 100 -5.83 22.85 -3.16
C LEU A 100 -5.92 24.39 -3.06
N HIS A 101 -5.33 25.10 -4.02
CA HIS A 101 -5.40 26.55 -4.07
C HIS A 101 -6.80 27.04 -4.45
N VAL A 102 -7.49 26.36 -5.37
CA VAL A 102 -8.91 26.61 -5.66
C VAL A 102 -9.74 26.41 -4.39
N LEU A 103 -9.51 25.33 -3.63
CA LEU A 103 -10.17 25.13 -2.34
C LEU A 103 -9.89 26.28 -1.36
N SER A 104 -8.66 26.80 -1.28
CA SER A 104 -8.34 27.95 -0.42
C SER A 104 -9.02 29.26 -0.81
N LYS A 105 -9.41 29.43 -2.08
CA LYS A 105 -10.20 30.59 -2.53
C LYS A 105 -11.67 30.46 -2.14
N VAL A 106 -12.19 29.23 -2.11
CA VAL A 106 -13.59 28.96 -1.74
C VAL A 106 -13.78 29.02 -0.23
N TYR A 107 -12.80 28.52 0.53
CA TYR A 107 -12.89 28.39 1.98
C TYR A 107 -11.80 29.20 2.68
N THR A 108 -12.20 30.28 3.34
CA THR A 108 -11.28 31.27 3.97
C THR A 108 -10.46 30.71 5.14
N HIS A 109 -10.89 29.61 5.75
CA HIS A 109 -10.16 28.92 6.82
C HIS A 109 -9.07 27.96 6.29
N ILE A 110 -8.93 27.86 4.97
CA ILE A 110 -7.90 27.05 4.32
C ILE A 110 -6.78 27.96 3.85
N ASN A 111 -5.56 27.62 4.25
CA ASN A 111 -4.36 28.26 3.75
C ASN A 111 -3.49 27.20 3.06
N CYS A 112 -3.30 27.36 1.75
CA CYS A 112 -2.45 26.49 0.94
C CYS A 112 -1.27 27.31 0.43
N THR A 113 -0.05 26.86 0.75
CA THR A 113 1.20 27.48 0.30
C THR A 113 2.19 26.42 -0.15
N ARG A 114 3.11 26.79 -1.05
CA ARG A 114 4.29 25.97 -1.33
C ARG A 114 5.12 25.82 -0.06
N GLY A 115 5.63 24.63 0.22
CA GLY A 115 6.29 24.35 1.50
C GLY A 115 7.51 25.23 1.78
N TYR A 116 8.25 25.66 0.76
CA TYR A 116 9.41 26.55 0.94
C TYR A 116 9.05 27.99 1.33
N LEU A 117 7.80 28.40 1.12
CA LEU A 117 7.27 29.71 1.53
C LEU A 117 6.82 29.69 3.00
N ASP A 118 6.52 28.52 3.57
CA ASP A 118 6.15 28.38 4.96
C ASP A 118 7.40 28.45 5.86
N THR A 119 7.44 29.46 6.71
CA THR A 119 8.58 29.79 7.58
C THR A 119 8.83 28.75 8.66
N ASN A 120 7.85 27.87 8.95
CA ASN A 120 8.00 26.80 9.93
C ASN A 120 9.01 25.74 9.46
N PHE A 121 9.20 25.56 8.15
CA PHE A 121 10.08 24.53 7.60
C PHE A 121 11.51 25.05 7.37
N THR A 122 12.39 24.75 8.31
CA THR A 122 13.82 25.14 8.26
C THR A 122 14.75 24.00 7.88
N LYS A 123 14.37 22.73 8.07
CA LYS A 123 15.24 21.57 7.81
C LYS A 123 14.77 20.72 6.64
N TYR A 124 13.55 20.18 6.74
CA TYR A 124 12.92 19.41 5.67
C TYR A 124 11.72 20.16 5.15
N VAL A 125 11.67 20.41 3.85
CA VAL A 125 10.65 21.26 3.24
C VAL A 125 9.68 20.37 2.48
N PRO A 126 8.38 20.36 2.82
CA PRO A 126 7.38 19.62 2.05
C PRO A 126 7.14 20.27 0.69
N ASP A 127 6.45 19.60 -0.21
CA ASP A 127 6.05 20.20 -1.49
C ASP A 127 4.93 21.24 -1.27
N ILE A 128 3.95 20.90 -0.43
CA ILE A 128 2.84 21.77 -0.08
C ILE A 128 2.67 21.80 1.45
N SER A 129 2.49 23.00 1.99
CA SER A 129 2.03 23.24 3.35
C SER A 129 0.56 23.65 3.29
N LEU A 130 -0.30 22.88 3.96
CA LEU A 130 -1.74 23.10 3.99
C LEU A 130 -2.21 23.23 5.43
N LYS A 131 -2.95 24.29 5.73
CA LYS A 131 -3.63 24.49 7.02
C LYS A 131 -5.14 24.58 6.78
N ILE A 132 -5.91 23.77 7.50
CA ILE A 132 -7.38 23.78 7.49
C ILE A 132 -7.82 23.98 8.94
N TYR A 133 -8.35 25.17 9.27
CA TYR A 133 -8.52 25.60 10.67
C TYR A 133 -7.22 25.40 11.47
N GLU A 134 -7.23 24.61 12.54
CA GLU A 134 -6.05 24.34 13.35
C GLU A 134 -5.24 23.12 12.88
N ARG A 135 -5.78 22.32 11.95
CA ARG A 135 -5.08 21.15 11.41
C ARG A 135 -4.08 21.58 10.36
N LYS A 136 -2.88 20.99 10.40
CA LYS A 136 -1.79 21.28 9.48
C LYS A 136 -1.35 19.99 8.80
N TYR A 137 -1.12 20.05 7.49
CA TYR A 137 -0.69 18.94 6.66
C TYR A 137 0.60 19.30 5.93
N ALA A 138 1.58 18.40 5.98
CA ALA A 138 2.83 18.50 5.23
C ALA A 138 2.79 17.47 4.10
N ILE A 139 2.49 17.93 2.89
CA ILE A 139 2.28 17.07 1.72
C ILE A 139 3.59 16.94 0.94
N THR A 140 4.03 15.70 0.72
CA THR A 140 5.25 15.38 -0.03
C THR A 140 4.99 14.31 -1.10
N ILE A 141 5.36 14.60 -2.33
CA ILE A 141 5.37 13.69 -3.47
C ILE A 141 6.73 12.99 -3.52
N VAL A 142 6.70 11.67 -3.59
CA VAL A 142 7.88 10.81 -3.64
C VAL A 142 7.91 10.13 -5.00
N THR A 143 8.97 10.41 -5.76
CA THR A 143 9.20 9.82 -7.09
C THR A 143 10.58 9.14 -7.13
N ASN A 144 10.92 8.49 -8.24
CA ASN A 144 12.24 7.89 -8.47
C ASN A 144 12.67 6.91 -7.34
N VAL A 145 11.75 6.04 -6.91
CA VAL A 145 12.10 4.96 -5.97
C VAL A 145 12.71 3.82 -6.78
N THR A 146 13.94 3.46 -6.44
CA THR A 146 14.68 2.39 -7.13
C THR A 146 15.37 1.53 -6.09
N SER A 147 15.74 0.30 -6.45
CA SER A 147 16.46 -0.61 -5.54
C SER A 147 17.75 0.00 -4.96
N LEU A 148 18.45 0.83 -5.74
CA LEU A 148 19.68 1.51 -5.32
C LEU A 148 19.42 2.64 -4.32
N LEU A 149 18.30 3.35 -4.46
CA LEU A 149 17.97 4.52 -3.64
C LEU A 149 17.05 4.21 -2.47
N ASP A 150 16.38 3.05 -2.46
CA ASP A 150 15.30 2.72 -1.53
C ASP A 150 15.68 2.94 -0.06
N VAL A 151 16.76 2.32 0.41
CA VAL A 151 17.20 2.44 1.81
C VAL A 151 17.50 3.90 2.19
N THR A 152 18.08 4.67 1.28
CA THR A 152 18.40 6.08 1.53
C THR A 152 17.14 6.96 1.51
N LYS A 153 16.23 6.72 0.56
CA LYS A 153 14.94 7.43 0.47
C LYS A 153 14.05 7.10 1.67
N ALA A 154 13.98 5.85 2.10
CA ALA A 154 13.26 5.45 3.31
C ALA A 154 13.77 6.19 4.56
N LYS A 155 15.09 6.22 4.77
CA LYS A 155 15.70 6.99 5.87
C LYS A 155 15.37 8.48 5.78
N ASN A 156 15.28 9.05 4.58
CA ASN A 156 14.90 10.44 4.39
C ASN A 156 13.42 10.67 4.69
N ILE A 157 12.51 9.82 4.19
CA ILE A 157 11.08 9.88 4.51
C ILE A 157 10.87 9.82 6.02
N ARG A 158 11.56 8.90 6.70
CA ARG A 158 11.49 8.81 8.16
C ARG A 158 11.88 10.12 8.86
N LYS A 159 13.00 10.73 8.45
CA LYS A 159 13.44 12.03 8.99
C LYS A 159 12.44 13.15 8.71
N HIS A 160 11.84 13.16 7.52
CA HIS A 160 10.80 14.13 7.15
C HIS A 160 9.55 13.92 8.02
N TYR A 161 9.08 12.68 8.15
CA TYR A 161 7.95 12.30 8.98
C TYR A 161 8.13 12.80 10.42
N ASP A 162 9.23 12.40 11.06
CA ASP A 162 9.51 12.75 12.45
C ASP A 162 9.61 14.28 12.63
N TYR A 163 10.20 14.99 11.65
CA TYR A 163 10.30 16.45 11.67
C TYR A 163 8.95 17.17 11.49
N TYR A 164 8.09 16.69 10.59
CA TYR A 164 6.77 17.28 10.38
C TYR A 164 5.88 17.11 11.61
N ILE A 165 5.91 15.92 12.23
CA ILE A 165 5.20 15.67 13.49
C ILE A 165 5.70 16.59 14.61
N GLN A 166 7.02 16.81 14.72
CA GLN A 166 7.59 17.76 15.69
C GLN A 166 7.08 19.20 15.51
N LEU A 167 6.74 19.60 14.29
CA LEU A 167 6.15 20.91 13.98
C LEU A 167 4.62 20.95 14.13
N GLY A 168 3.99 19.83 14.50
CA GLY A 168 2.53 19.71 14.61
C GLY A 168 1.82 19.56 13.26
N TYR A 169 2.51 19.06 12.23
CA TYR A 169 1.94 18.75 10.92
C TYR A 169 1.67 17.26 10.79
N GLU A 170 0.56 16.91 10.17
CA GLU A 170 0.23 15.58 9.71
C GLU A 170 0.99 15.30 8.40
N PRO A 171 1.91 14.32 8.36
CA PRO A 171 2.66 13.98 7.16
C PRO A 171 1.78 13.23 6.16
N LEU A 172 1.70 13.71 4.93
CA LEU A 172 1.04 13.02 3.82
C LEU A 172 2.05 12.77 2.70
N PHE A 173 2.35 11.50 2.48
CA PHE A 173 3.25 11.07 1.41
C PHE A 173 2.46 10.46 0.26
N PHE A 174 2.74 10.91 -0.94
CA PHE A 174 2.16 10.37 -2.16
C PHE A 174 3.26 9.75 -3.02
N ILE A 175 3.10 8.47 -3.38
CA ILE A 175 4.11 7.70 -4.11
C ILE A 175 3.75 7.65 -5.61
N GLU A 176 4.72 7.84 -6.50
CA GLU A 176 4.47 7.64 -7.94
C GLU A 176 4.08 6.17 -8.25
N ARG A 177 3.03 5.96 -9.04
CA ARG A 177 2.51 4.62 -9.40
C ARG A 177 3.55 3.67 -9.98
N SER A 178 4.58 4.18 -10.65
CA SER A 178 5.65 3.36 -11.25
C SER A 178 6.31 2.40 -10.25
N ASN A 179 6.16 2.64 -8.95
CA ASN A 179 6.71 1.82 -7.87
C ASN A 179 5.76 0.72 -7.37
N LEU A 180 4.46 0.78 -7.74
CA LEU A 180 3.44 -0.17 -7.28
C LEU A 180 3.72 -1.58 -7.80
N ALA A 181 3.83 -2.53 -6.88
CA ALA A 181 3.92 -3.96 -7.17
C ALA A 181 2.80 -4.73 -6.46
N ILE A 182 1.87 -5.31 -7.24
CA ILE A 182 0.75 -6.11 -6.74
C ILE A 182 1.04 -7.60 -6.97
N ASP A 183 1.03 -8.37 -5.88
CA ASP A 183 0.97 -9.83 -5.89
C ASP A 183 -0.53 -10.23 -5.92
N THR A 184 -1.04 -10.51 -7.12
CA THR A 184 -2.46 -10.77 -7.37
C THR A 184 -2.94 -12.01 -6.62
N ASP A 185 -2.11 -13.05 -6.59
CA ASP A 185 -2.43 -14.36 -5.98
C ASP A 185 -2.46 -14.25 -4.46
N GLY A 186 -1.53 -13.48 -3.89
CA GLY A 186 -1.44 -13.23 -2.46
C GLY A 186 -2.34 -12.12 -1.92
N HIS A 187 -3.06 -11.40 -2.79
CA HIS A 187 -3.79 -10.17 -2.43
C HIS A 187 -2.94 -9.21 -1.58
N SER A 188 -1.70 -8.99 -2.02
CA SER A 188 -0.74 -8.21 -1.27
C SER A 188 0.02 -7.23 -2.14
N LEU A 189 0.43 -6.11 -1.55
CA LEU A 189 1.43 -5.22 -2.09
C LEU A 189 2.81 -5.72 -1.67
N VAL A 190 3.76 -5.69 -2.61
CA VAL A 190 5.18 -5.86 -2.32
C VAL A 190 5.79 -4.48 -2.26
N LEU A 191 6.16 -4.06 -1.04
CA LEU A 191 6.58 -2.70 -0.75
C LEU A 191 8.10 -2.57 -0.72
N TRP A 192 8.59 -1.50 -1.34
CA TRP A 192 9.88 -0.91 -1.00
C TRP A 192 9.89 -0.43 0.45
N GLN A 193 11.08 -0.32 1.05
CA GLN A 193 11.19 0.27 2.39
C GLN A 193 10.69 1.72 2.39
N THR A 194 10.90 2.45 1.30
CA THR A 194 10.41 3.82 1.09
C THR A 194 8.88 3.88 1.18
N GLU A 195 8.17 2.94 0.57
CA GLU A 195 6.70 2.87 0.61
C GLU A 195 6.19 2.50 2.00
N LYS A 196 6.90 1.60 2.69
CA LYS A 196 6.60 1.26 4.08
C LYS A 196 6.69 2.48 5.01
N GLU A 197 7.73 3.31 4.88
CA GLU A 197 7.86 4.53 5.68
C GLU A 197 6.83 5.62 5.31
N ALA A 198 6.21 5.51 4.13
CA ALA A 198 5.18 6.44 3.65
C ALA A 198 3.76 6.06 4.07
N LEU A 199 3.56 4.91 4.72
CA LEU A 199 2.26 4.50 5.24
C LEU A 199 1.72 5.52 6.25
N THR A 200 0.46 5.88 6.11
CA THR A 200 -0.23 6.83 6.99
C THR A 200 -1.50 6.21 7.59
N THR A 201 -2.04 6.84 8.63
CA THR A 201 -3.31 6.46 9.24
C THR A 201 -4.32 7.57 9.01
N GLN A 202 -5.38 7.26 8.28
CA GLN A 202 -6.46 8.17 7.91
C GLN A 202 -7.76 7.81 8.64
N ALA A 203 -8.77 8.69 8.54
CA ALA A 203 -10.09 8.41 9.11
C ALA A 203 -10.73 7.14 8.55
N ALA A 204 -10.56 6.87 7.24
CA ALA A 204 -11.04 5.65 6.61
C ALA A 204 -10.38 4.38 7.17
N ASP A 205 -9.09 4.44 7.53
CA ASP A 205 -8.37 3.32 8.14
C ASP A 205 -8.96 2.96 9.50
N LEU A 206 -9.30 3.96 10.31
CA LEU A 206 -9.95 3.75 11.61
C LEU A 206 -11.34 3.11 11.44
N HIS A 207 -12.09 3.49 10.40
CA HIS A 207 -13.36 2.85 10.07
C HIS A 207 -13.18 1.40 9.66
N TRP A 208 -12.17 1.09 8.82
CA TRP A 208 -11.83 -0.28 8.46
C TRP A 208 -11.41 -1.11 9.67
N GLN A 209 -10.55 -0.58 10.54
CA GLN A 209 -10.13 -1.27 11.75
C GLN A 209 -11.32 -1.60 12.66
N LYS A 210 -12.24 -0.64 12.85
CA LYS A 210 -13.46 -0.84 13.63
C LYS A 210 -14.37 -1.90 12.98
N PHE A 211 -14.58 -1.80 11.67
CA PHE A 211 -15.37 -2.77 10.91
C PHE A 211 -14.83 -4.19 11.06
N LEU A 212 -13.52 -4.41 10.87
CA LEU A 212 -12.90 -5.72 10.99
C LEU A 212 -13.05 -6.29 12.40
N THR A 213 -12.82 -5.46 13.42
CA THR A 213 -12.96 -5.88 14.84
C THR A 213 -14.39 -6.28 15.18
N GLN A 214 -15.39 -5.66 14.53
CA GLN A 214 -16.81 -5.99 14.70
C GLN A 214 -17.25 -7.19 13.85
N LEU A 215 -16.57 -7.46 12.73
CA LEU A 215 -16.92 -8.53 11.80
C LEU A 215 -16.70 -9.91 12.42
N ALA A 216 -15.52 -10.14 13.01
CA ALA A 216 -15.19 -11.38 13.73
C ALA A 216 -13.92 -11.22 14.59
N PRO A 217 -13.68 -12.13 15.56
CA PRO A 217 -12.40 -12.23 16.25
C PRO A 217 -11.21 -12.35 15.29
N ALA A 218 -10.08 -11.73 15.64
CA ALA A 218 -8.93 -11.61 14.75
C ALA A 218 -8.38 -12.96 14.27
N ASN A 219 -8.33 -13.98 15.14
CA ASN A 219 -7.92 -15.34 14.80
C ASN A 219 -8.81 -15.97 13.72
N GLN A 220 -10.12 -15.72 13.78
CA GLN A 220 -11.07 -16.23 12.79
C GLN A 220 -10.91 -15.51 11.45
N LEU A 221 -10.71 -14.18 11.45
CA LEU A 221 -10.41 -13.43 10.22
C LEU A 221 -9.12 -13.94 9.57
N GLN A 222 -8.05 -14.11 10.36
CA GLN A 222 -6.75 -14.61 9.91
C GLN A 222 -6.85 -15.99 9.28
N GLN A 223 -7.62 -16.89 9.90
CA GLN A 223 -7.82 -18.24 9.40
C GLN A 223 -8.64 -18.27 8.10
N LEU A 224 -9.77 -17.56 8.06
CA LEU A 224 -10.74 -17.66 6.97
C LEU A 224 -10.35 -16.84 5.75
N LEU A 225 -9.86 -15.61 5.97
CA LEU A 225 -9.51 -14.68 4.89
C LEU A 225 -8.02 -14.73 4.54
N LYS A 226 -7.25 -15.58 5.22
CA LYS A 226 -5.80 -15.71 5.06
C LYS A 226 -5.07 -14.38 5.25
N ILE A 227 -5.61 -13.51 6.10
CA ILE A 227 -4.95 -12.25 6.44
C ILE A 227 -3.77 -12.51 7.40
N PRO A 228 -2.76 -11.62 7.43
CA PRO A 228 -1.57 -11.80 8.26
C PRO A 228 -1.90 -11.92 9.74
N THR A 229 -1.14 -12.77 10.46
CA THR A 229 -1.27 -12.99 11.90
C THR A 229 -0.71 -11.82 12.73
N THR A 230 -1.24 -10.61 12.52
CA THR A 230 -0.84 -9.35 13.18
C THR A 230 -2.00 -8.63 13.82
N SER A 231 -1.68 -7.57 14.57
CA SER A 231 -2.67 -6.57 14.96
C SER A 231 -3.37 -6.02 13.71
N LEU A 232 -4.69 -5.82 13.79
CA LEU A 232 -5.51 -5.20 12.75
C LEU A 232 -5.29 -3.69 12.66
N ASN A 233 -4.02 -3.26 12.64
CA ASN A 233 -3.62 -1.87 12.47
C ASN A 233 -3.69 -1.54 10.98
N VAL A 234 -4.83 -0.99 10.57
CA VAL A 234 -5.05 -0.61 9.17
C VAL A 234 -4.31 0.70 8.89
N LYS A 235 -3.61 0.73 7.77
CA LYS A 235 -2.94 1.92 7.26
C LYS A 235 -3.28 2.13 5.79
N SER A 236 -3.12 3.36 5.34
CA SER A 236 -3.25 3.75 3.95
C SER A 236 -1.90 3.98 3.29
N ILE A 237 -1.81 3.63 2.01
CA ILE A 237 -0.80 4.15 1.09
C ILE A 237 -1.50 4.83 -0.09
N LEU A 238 -0.97 5.98 -0.50
CA LEU A 238 -1.52 6.79 -1.57
C LEU A 238 -0.57 6.79 -2.76
N TYR A 239 -1.00 6.21 -3.87
CA TYR A 239 -0.28 6.24 -5.13
C TYR A 239 -0.83 7.31 -6.06
N ILE A 240 0.03 8.07 -6.71
CA ILE A 240 -0.37 9.00 -7.77
C ILE A 240 -0.22 8.30 -9.10
N THR A 241 -1.33 8.22 -9.83
CA THR A 241 -1.42 7.55 -11.11
C THR A 241 -1.62 8.59 -12.20
N PRO A 242 -0.90 8.50 -13.33
CA PRO A 242 -1.40 9.09 -14.55
C PRO A 242 -2.57 8.18 -14.98
N ALA A 243 -3.81 8.51 -14.61
CA ALA A 243 -4.92 7.91 -15.33
C ALA A 243 -4.78 8.37 -16.78
N ASN A 244 -5.18 7.52 -17.73
CA ASN A 244 -4.96 7.74 -19.17
C ASN A 244 -5.51 9.09 -19.71
N GLU A 245 -6.25 9.85 -18.88
CA GLU A 245 -6.77 11.18 -19.17
C GLU A 245 -6.56 12.22 -18.03
N SER A 246 -6.18 11.83 -16.80
CA SER A 246 -5.99 12.77 -15.67
C SER A 246 -5.09 12.23 -14.55
N ILE A 247 -4.36 13.09 -13.84
CA ILE A 247 -3.62 12.66 -12.64
C ILE A 247 -4.62 12.37 -11.51
N ALA A 248 -4.51 11.19 -10.92
CA ALA A 248 -5.42 10.70 -9.89
C ALA A 248 -4.67 10.03 -8.73
N ILE A 249 -5.38 9.78 -7.64
CA ILE A 249 -4.88 9.11 -6.44
C ILE A 249 -5.52 7.72 -6.36
N GLU A 250 -4.71 6.68 -6.27
CA GLU A 250 -5.14 5.34 -5.88
C GLU A 250 -4.81 5.12 -4.40
N ALA A 251 -5.85 4.91 -3.59
CA ALA A 251 -5.72 4.62 -2.17
C ALA A 251 -5.86 3.12 -1.91
N PHE A 252 -4.95 2.58 -1.09
CA PHE A 252 -5.02 1.21 -0.60
C PHE A 252 -5.10 1.19 0.92
N HIS A 253 -6.08 0.48 1.47
CA HIS A 253 -6.16 0.15 2.89
C HIS A 253 -5.53 -1.22 3.15
N LEU A 254 -4.54 -1.26 4.02
CA LEU A 254 -3.67 -2.42 4.18
C LEU A 254 -3.33 -2.75 5.63
N ILE A 255 -2.94 -4.02 5.85
CA ILE A 255 -2.28 -4.50 7.07
C ILE A 255 -0.89 -5.00 6.68
N GLU A 256 0.13 -4.50 7.36
CA GLU A 256 1.51 -4.93 7.17
C GLU A 256 1.70 -6.41 7.54
N GLN A 257 2.41 -7.16 6.69
CA GLN A 257 2.83 -8.53 6.98
C GLN A 257 4.19 -8.49 7.70
N PRO A 258 4.27 -8.98 8.94
CA PRO A 258 5.49 -8.93 9.71
C PRO A 258 6.49 -9.95 9.14
N ASN A 259 7.78 -9.69 9.32
CA ASN A 259 8.85 -10.65 9.01
C ASN A 259 8.91 -11.11 7.54
N THR A 260 8.46 -10.27 6.60
CA THR A 260 8.58 -10.50 5.17
C THR A 260 9.74 -9.69 4.57
N ALA A 261 10.50 -10.30 3.66
CA ALA A 261 11.56 -9.64 2.90
C ALA A 261 11.45 -10.05 1.42
N PRO A 262 11.03 -9.15 0.51
CA PRO A 262 10.63 -7.75 0.72
C PRO A 262 9.38 -7.60 1.61
N THR A 263 9.16 -6.40 2.16
CA THR A 263 7.98 -6.13 3.00
C THR A 263 6.72 -6.36 2.18
N LYS A 264 5.80 -7.18 2.68
CA LYS A 264 4.47 -7.36 2.10
C LYS A 264 3.41 -6.65 2.94
N ALA A 265 2.34 -6.21 2.31
CA ALA A 265 1.15 -5.70 2.98
C ALA A 265 -0.11 -6.27 2.34
N TYR A 266 -1.02 -6.83 3.13
CA TYR A 266 -2.29 -7.34 2.64
C TYR A 266 -3.27 -6.17 2.46
N PHE A 267 -3.96 -6.08 1.32
CA PHE A 267 -5.00 -5.08 1.08
C PHE A 267 -6.40 -5.73 1.07
N PHE A 268 -7.41 -5.03 1.60
CA PHE A 268 -8.75 -5.59 1.79
C PHE A 268 -9.58 -5.63 0.50
N ASN A 269 -9.39 -4.63 -0.34
CA ASN A 269 -10.16 -4.38 -1.54
C ASN A 269 -9.23 -3.87 -2.64
N GLN A 270 -9.66 -4.05 -3.89
CA GLN A 270 -9.00 -3.37 -5.00
C GLN A 270 -9.01 -1.86 -4.73
N PRO A 271 -7.91 -1.15 -5.08
CA PRO A 271 -7.87 0.29 -4.92
C PRO A 271 -8.95 0.91 -5.79
N TYR A 272 -9.49 2.03 -5.34
CA TYR A 272 -10.30 2.88 -6.20
C TYR A 272 -9.53 4.17 -6.50
N VAL A 273 -9.86 4.74 -7.65
CA VAL A 273 -9.22 5.94 -8.18
C VAL A 273 -10.02 7.15 -7.72
N LEU A 274 -9.33 8.13 -7.15
CA LEU A 274 -9.84 9.43 -6.75
C LEU A 274 -9.24 10.52 -7.62
N THR A 275 -10.07 11.37 -8.19
CA THR A 275 -9.57 12.66 -8.71
C THR A 275 -9.09 13.53 -7.53
N PHE A 276 -8.22 14.51 -7.78
CA PHE A 276 -7.79 15.43 -6.72
C PHE A 276 -8.98 16.15 -6.07
N ALA A 277 -9.99 16.55 -6.84
CA ALA A 277 -11.23 17.15 -6.33
C ALA A 277 -11.96 16.25 -5.31
N LEU A 278 -12.00 14.94 -5.56
CA LEU A 278 -12.62 13.99 -4.63
C LEU A 278 -11.72 13.70 -3.43
N ALA A 279 -10.41 13.52 -3.64
CA ALA A 279 -9.46 13.23 -2.58
C ALA A 279 -9.31 14.39 -1.58
N PHE A 280 -9.34 15.64 -2.08
CA PHE A 280 -9.21 16.84 -1.26
C PHE A 280 -10.54 17.42 -0.79
N LYS A 281 -11.64 16.69 -0.97
CA LYS A 281 -12.92 17.03 -0.36
C LYS A 281 -12.75 17.13 1.15
N LEU A 282 -13.44 18.10 1.75
CA LEU A 282 -13.43 18.33 3.18
C LEU A 282 -14.59 17.60 3.83
N THR A 283 -14.30 16.90 4.92
CA THR A 283 -15.31 16.33 5.83
C THR A 283 -14.87 16.60 7.25
N ASN A 284 -15.75 17.22 8.06
CA ASN A 284 -15.45 17.60 9.44
C ASN A 284 -14.12 18.36 9.56
N ASP A 285 -13.92 19.37 8.71
CA ASP A 285 -12.75 20.26 8.73
C ASP A 285 -11.40 19.54 8.51
N SER A 286 -11.43 18.39 7.82
CA SER A 286 -10.24 17.61 7.48
C SER A 286 -10.31 17.09 6.05
N LEU A 287 -9.15 16.83 5.44
CA LEU A 287 -9.09 16.15 4.15
C LEU A 287 -9.63 14.74 4.30
N THR A 288 -10.57 14.34 3.45
CA THR A 288 -11.14 12.99 3.52
C THR A 288 -10.15 11.95 2.99
N LEU A 289 -9.43 12.24 1.89
CA LEU A 289 -8.51 11.35 1.18
C LEU A 289 -9.10 9.98 0.81
N ALA A 290 -10.42 9.86 0.87
CA ALA A 290 -11.19 8.65 0.67
C ALA A 290 -12.60 9.02 0.18
N ASN A 291 -13.29 8.08 -0.46
CA ASN A 291 -14.71 8.18 -0.74
C ASN A 291 -15.48 7.26 0.22
N MET A 292 -16.10 7.85 1.24
CA MET A 292 -16.78 7.09 2.29
C MET A 292 -17.95 6.22 1.81
N GLU A 293 -18.61 6.58 0.71
CA GLU A 293 -19.67 5.75 0.12
C GLU A 293 -19.08 4.49 -0.52
N LEU A 294 -17.96 4.65 -1.24
CA LEU A 294 -17.20 3.53 -1.80
C LEU A 294 -16.59 2.67 -0.69
N GLU A 295 -16.09 3.27 0.40
CA GLU A 295 -15.60 2.51 1.55
C GLU A 295 -16.67 1.60 2.14
N LEU A 296 -17.88 2.14 2.36
CA LEU A 296 -18.98 1.35 2.91
C LEU A 296 -19.41 0.22 1.97
N ALA A 297 -19.45 0.49 0.66
CA ALA A 297 -19.73 -0.53 -0.35
C ALA A 297 -18.64 -1.63 -0.35
N ASN A 298 -17.37 -1.26 -0.21
CA ASN A 298 -16.26 -2.20 -0.13
C ASN A 298 -16.29 -3.04 1.15
N GLN A 299 -16.62 -2.43 2.30
CA GLN A 299 -16.82 -3.15 3.56
C GLN A 299 -17.98 -4.16 3.46
N THR A 300 -19.08 -3.78 2.81
CA THR A 300 -20.22 -4.68 2.57
C THR A 300 -19.80 -5.90 1.75
N LYS A 301 -19.10 -5.68 0.62
CA LYS A 301 -18.54 -6.77 -0.21
C LYS A 301 -17.56 -7.63 0.57
N TYR A 302 -16.74 -7.03 1.43
CA TYR A 302 -15.79 -7.76 2.26
C TYR A 302 -16.50 -8.65 3.30
N ALA A 303 -17.58 -8.17 3.90
CA ALA A 303 -18.41 -8.95 4.82
C ALA A 303 -19.11 -10.13 4.13
N GLU A 304 -19.56 -9.96 2.88
CA GLU A 304 -20.13 -11.04 2.07
C GLU A 304 -19.08 -12.13 1.78
N LYS A 305 -17.89 -11.74 1.31
CA LYS A 305 -16.76 -12.68 1.11
C LYS A 305 -16.38 -13.43 2.38
N PHE A 306 -16.44 -12.77 3.53
CA PHE A 306 -16.23 -13.41 4.83
C PHE A 306 -17.31 -14.47 5.14
N LYS A 307 -18.58 -14.15 4.93
CA LYS A 307 -19.68 -15.11 5.14
C LYS A 307 -19.56 -16.33 4.24
N GLU A 308 -19.19 -16.13 2.97
CA GLU A 308 -18.95 -17.21 2.02
C GLU A 308 -17.78 -18.10 2.48
N SER A 309 -16.67 -17.48 2.88
CA SER A 309 -15.48 -18.20 3.38
C SER A 309 -15.78 -18.97 4.66
N LEU A 310 -16.60 -18.40 5.56
CA LEU A 310 -17.06 -19.06 6.78
C LEU A 310 -17.94 -20.27 6.46
N ALA A 311 -18.91 -20.13 5.55
CA ALA A 311 -19.77 -21.23 5.14
C ALA A 311 -18.97 -22.37 4.51
N ALA A 312 -18.02 -22.06 3.62
CA ALA A 312 -17.13 -23.04 3.00
C ALA A 312 -16.26 -23.75 4.05
N TYR A 313 -15.71 -23.01 5.02
CA TYR A 313 -14.93 -23.60 6.10
C TYR A 313 -15.76 -24.54 6.97
N LEU A 314 -16.99 -24.17 7.33
CA LEU A 314 -17.89 -25.03 8.11
C LEU A 314 -18.28 -26.30 7.35
N GLN A 315 -18.53 -26.20 6.04
CA GLN A 315 -18.79 -27.37 5.19
C GLN A 315 -17.55 -28.29 5.13
N GLU A 316 -16.35 -27.74 4.97
CA GLU A 316 -15.11 -28.53 4.96
C GLU A 316 -14.88 -29.26 6.30
N GLN A 317 -15.22 -28.64 7.44
CA GLN A 317 -15.16 -29.29 8.74
C GLN A 317 -16.16 -30.43 8.86
N GLN A 318 -17.41 -30.24 8.43
CA GLN A 318 -18.43 -31.29 8.43
C GLN A 318 -18.03 -32.48 7.53
N GLU A 319 -17.48 -32.22 6.35
CA GLU A 319 -16.99 -33.27 5.47
C GLU A 319 -15.81 -34.04 6.09
N LYS A 320 -14.89 -33.35 6.77
CA LYS A 320 -13.78 -33.98 7.49
C LYS A 320 -14.27 -34.86 8.62
N GLU A 321 -15.26 -34.41 9.39
CA GLU A 321 -15.88 -35.19 10.46
C GLU A 321 -16.61 -36.42 9.92
N LEU A 322 -17.39 -36.28 8.84
CA LEU A 322 -18.05 -37.40 8.16
C LEU A 322 -17.05 -38.44 7.66
N LYS A 323 -15.96 -37.99 7.02
CA LYS A 323 -14.87 -38.89 6.58
C LYS A 323 -14.20 -39.58 7.76
N LEU A 324 -14.02 -38.88 8.89
CA LEU A 324 -13.45 -39.47 10.10
C LEU A 324 -14.35 -40.53 10.71
N GLN A 325 -15.67 -40.34 10.67
CA GLN A 325 -16.67 -41.32 11.14
C GLN A 325 -16.81 -42.52 10.20
N GLN A 326 -16.60 -42.33 8.89
CA GLN A 326 -16.66 -43.40 7.90
C GLN A 326 -15.41 -44.28 7.89
N LYS A 327 -14.22 -43.72 8.19
CA LYS A 327 -12.95 -44.47 8.29
C LYS A 327 -13.02 -45.78 9.09
N PRO A 328 -13.55 -45.82 10.33
CA PRO A 328 -13.64 -47.08 11.08
C PRO A 328 -14.62 -48.09 10.46
N MET A 329 -15.68 -47.63 9.77
CA MET A 329 -16.58 -48.50 9.02
C MET A 329 -15.90 -49.08 7.78
N GLU A 330 -15.14 -48.26 7.04
CA GLU A 330 -14.35 -48.70 5.89
C GLU A 330 -13.22 -49.66 6.30
N GLU A 331 -12.50 -49.36 7.38
CA GLU A 331 -11.46 -50.24 7.92
C GLU A 331 -12.04 -51.58 8.41
N LYS A 332 -13.22 -51.57 9.03
CA LYS A 332 -13.93 -52.80 9.41
C LYS A 332 -14.37 -53.58 8.18
N ALA A 333 -15.00 -52.93 7.19
CA ALA A 333 -15.40 -53.57 5.94
C ALA A 333 -14.21 -54.14 5.17
N ALA A 334 -13.07 -53.43 5.13
CA ALA A 334 -11.84 -53.91 4.51
C ALA A 334 -11.25 -55.13 5.24
N ARG A 335 -11.26 -55.12 6.59
CA ARG A 335 -10.85 -56.28 7.40
C ARG A 335 -11.77 -57.47 7.20
N ASP A 336 -13.08 -57.26 7.15
CA ASP A 336 -14.05 -58.33 6.96
C ASP A 336 -13.96 -58.91 5.54
N ASN A 337 -13.72 -58.08 4.53
CA ASN A 337 -13.47 -58.54 3.16
C ASN A 337 -12.14 -59.32 3.05
N GLN A 338 -11.07 -58.89 3.73
CA GLN A 338 -9.82 -59.66 3.82
C GLN A 338 -10.03 -61.02 4.51
N LYS A 339 -10.84 -61.08 5.57
CA LYS A 339 -11.21 -62.34 6.22
C LYS A 339 -11.97 -63.26 5.27
N GLN A 340 -12.95 -62.74 4.54
CA GLN A 340 -13.70 -63.53 3.55
C GLN A 340 -12.81 -64.06 2.43
N ILE A 341 -11.88 -63.25 1.91
CA ILE A 341 -10.90 -63.68 0.91
C ILE A 341 -9.98 -64.77 1.47
N ALA A 342 -9.52 -64.63 2.73
CA ALA A 342 -8.69 -65.64 3.39
C ALA A 342 -9.46 -66.95 3.63
N GLU A 343 -10.73 -66.86 4.04
CA GLU A 343 -11.61 -68.02 4.21
C GLU A 343 -11.89 -68.72 2.89
N GLN A 344 -12.17 -67.98 1.81
CA GLN A 344 -12.36 -68.55 0.47
C GLN A 344 -11.07 -69.24 -0.03
N LYS A 345 -9.90 -68.63 0.18
CA LYS A 345 -8.60 -69.26 -0.14
C LYS A 345 -8.36 -70.53 0.68
N ASN A 346 -8.66 -70.51 1.97
CA ASN A 346 -8.55 -71.69 2.83
C ASN A 346 -9.51 -72.79 2.41
N LYS A 347 -10.74 -72.45 2.03
CA LYS A 347 -11.74 -73.42 1.54
C LYS A 347 -11.31 -74.03 0.21
N ALA A 348 -10.84 -73.21 -0.73
CA ALA A 348 -10.26 -73.68 -2.00
C ALA A 348 -9.01 -74.55 -1.76
N TYR A 349 -8.19 -74.25 -0.76
CA TYR A 349 -7.04 -75.08 -0.37
C TYR A 349 -7.50 -76.42 0.23
N GLN A 350 -8.49 -76.43 1.12
CA GLN A 350 -9.06 -77.65 1.69
C GLN A 350 -9.75 -78.52 0.63
N ASP A 351 -10.45 -77.92 -0.32
CA ASP A 351 -11.11 -78.65 -1.40
C ASP A 351 -10.07 -79.25 -2.36
N LYS A 352 -9.01 -78.50 -2.71
CA LYS A 352 -7.84 -79.06 -3.41
C LYS A 352 -7.14 -80.16 -2.62
N PHE A 353 -7.11 -80.08 -1.30
CA PHE A 353 -6.54 -81.11 -0.43
C PHE A 353 -7.43 -82.36 -0.34
N LYS A 354 -8.76 -82.22 -0.48
CA LYS A 354 -9.72 -83.32 -0.54
C LYS A 354 -9.75 -84.02 -1.91
N ASP A 355 -9.59 -83.27 -3.00
CA ASP A 355 -9.49 -83.80 -4.37
C ASP A 355 -8.09 -84.28 -4.74
N SER A 356 -7.10 -83.94 -3.93
CA SER A 356 -5.75 -84.44 -4.05
C SER A 356 -5.72 -85.97 -3.88
N THR A 357 -5.26 -86.65 -4.93
CA THR A 357 -5.00 -88.09 -5.05
C THR A 357 -4.13 -88.68 -3.94
N TYR A 358 -3.55 -87.84 -3.08
CA TYR A 358 -2.69 -88.20 -1.96
C TYR A 358 -3.40 -89.06 -0.91
N LYS A 359 -4.69 -88.83 -0.61
CA LYS A 359 -5.43 -89.68 0.36
C LYS A 359 -5.71 -91.10 -0.16
N LYS A 360 -5.81 -91.29 -1.48
CA LYS A 360 -6.01 -92.62 -2.08
C LYS A 360 -4.69 -93.38 -2.16
N ALA A 361 -3.63 -92.71 -2.63
CA ALA A 361 -2.29 -93.29 -2.75
C ALA A 361 -1.66 -93.64 -1.38
N GLU A 362 -1.81 -92.80 -0.35
CA GLU A 362 -1.23 -93.08 0.97
C GLU A 362 -1.97 -94.18 1.73
N LYS A 363 -3.29 -94.30 1.52
CA LYS A 363 -4.10 -95.42 2.04
C LYS A 363 -3.74 -96.74 1.35
N GLU A 364 -3.49 -96.72 0.04
CA GLU A 364 -2.99 -97.88 -0.71
C GLU A 364 -1.57 -98.27 -0.31
N ARG A 365 -0.67 -97.31 -0.09
CA ARG A 365 0.70 -97.55 0.36
C ARG A 365 0.75 -98.16 1.77
N ARG A 366 -0.08 -97.67 2.70
CA ARG A 366 -0.25 -98.28 4.04
C ARG A 366 -0.82 -99.69 3.95
N MET A 367 -1.80 -99.93 3.08
CA MET A 367 -2.34 -101.27 2.82
C MET A 367 -1.30 -102.22 2.21
N GLN A 368 -0.43 -101.75 1.32
CA GLN A 368 0.67 -102.54 0.77
C GLN A 368 1.72 -102.89 1.81
N ILE A 369 2.12 -101.95 2.67
CA ILE A 369 3.05 -102.21 3.77
C ILE A 369 2.46 -103.22 4.77
N LEU A 370 1.18 -103.08 5.11
CA LEU A 370 0.48 -104.05 5.97
C LEU A 370 0.40 -105.45 5.34
N LYS A 371 0.14 -105.54 4.02
CA LYS A 371 0.16 -106.81 3.30
C LYS A 371 1.55 -107.43 3.27
N GLN A 372 2.59 -106.65 2.98
CA GLN A 372 3.98 -107.14 2.99
C GLN A 372 4.42 -107.63 4.38
N ALA A 373 4.03 -106.92 5.45
CA ALA A 373 4.30 -107.35 6.83
C ALA A 373 3.53 -108.65 7.20
N TYR A 374 2.31 -108.83 6.71
CA TYR A 374 1.54 -110.06 6.92
C TYR A 374 2.16 -111.28 6.21
N TYR A 375 2.66 -111.10 4.98
CA TYR A 375 3.34 -112.17 4.22
C TYR A 375 4.80 -112.41 4.64
N ALA A 376 5.40 -111.52 5.44
CA ALA A 376 6.73 -111.74 6.00
C ALA A 376 6.69 -112.50 7.35
N ASN A 377 5.51 -112.57 7.99
CA ASN A 377 5.30 -113.18 9.31
C ASN A 377 4.42 -114.45 9.28
N ASN A 378 3.95 -114.87 8.10
CA ASN A 378 3.35 -116.19 7.82
C ASN A 378 4.06 -116.77 6.61
#